data_AF-A0A7W1GYT0-F1
#
_entry.id   AF-A0A7W1GYT0-F1
#
_cell.length_a   1.000
_cell.length_b   1.000
_cell.length_c   1.000
_cell.angle_alpha   90.00
_cell.angle_beta   90.00
_cell.angle_gamma   90.00
#
_symmetry.space_group_name_H-M   'P 1'
#
loop_
_entity.id
_entity.type
_entity.pdbx_description
1 polymer ?
#
loop_
_entity_poly.entity_id
_entity_poly.type
_entity_poly.pdbx_seq_one_letter_code
_entity_poly.pdbx_strand_id
1 'polypeptide(L)'
;MPLISKVGRKTTRTRIALAVLYLLLTLGGLTMVYPFLLMVATAMKGATDQNDNRVVPAYWKQDYELFRKYVDDKYAGMVDTAAWFYGQEDATALMSSTQTEKPVPVNPLADSEVGRYEKFLSEMPLDWWQVGFRIGPGRISSKVNGKYQDFLRKRYKTVAAINEIYIEQNIVFQTVEPPAERFTSGKWRSAGDRKWRDWLEFKARLGPQYRIPITVQGQWRQYLRSTYNNQFNRVPAETRGTAETFEQIAPDSELPEFRKFYANKLPLRYREDNPDKKWKALTGEKTLPQARYDAAYVQREASPMRKEYSFKNYAFVLDYILLHGRAVWNTFLFCLLAVLTHLIVNPLAAYALSRYNLPAAGKILLFLLATMAFPAEVTMIPGFLLLRDLGLLNTFAALVLPAAASGYSIYLLKGFFDSLPRDLYENAEIEGARETTMLFRITLPLSKPVLAVIALTSFMAAYSAFMFAFLVAQDERMWTITVWIYQLQSRAPKGVLMAALTLAAIPTLIVFLAAQRVILRGIILPGEK
;
A
#
# COMPACT_ATOMS: atom_id res chain seq x y z
N MET A 1 15.56 15.55 30.54
CA MET A 1 16.10 16.30 31.69
C MET A 1 17.30 17.10 31.22
N PRO A 2 17.62 18.26 31.79
CA PRO A 2 18.80 18.99 31.33
C PRO A 2 20.06 18.24 31.75
N LEU A 3 20.96 18.02 30.80
CA LEU A 3 22.35 17.63 31.05
C LEU A 3 23.12 18.67 31.89
N ILE A 4 22.52 19.81 32.23
CA ILE A 4 23.17 20.96 32.84
C ILE A 4 22.38 21.40 34.08
N SER A 5 23.08 21.54 35.20
CA SER A 5 22.53 21.95 36.49
C SER A 5 21.73 23.26 36.40
N LYS A 6 20.72 23.44 37.28
CA LYS A 6 19.87 24.64 37.31
C LYS A 6 20.68 25.95 37.45
N VAL A 7 21.87 25.90 38.07
CA VAL A 7 22.75 27.04 38.32
C VAL A 7 23.51 27.46 37.04
N GLY A 8 23.95 26.50 36.22
CA GLY A 8 24.71 26.77 34.98
C GLY A 8 23.88 27.31 33.81
N ARG A 9 22.55 27.37 33.92
CA ARG A 9 21.63 27.84 32.86
C ARG A 9 21.54 29.37 32.73
N LYS A 10 22.12 30.15 33.67
CA LYS A 10 22.04 31.61 33.65
C LYS A 10 23.09 32.29 32.77
N THR A 11 24.21 31.63 32.48
CA THR A 11 25.27 32.18 31.62
C THR A 11 24.87 32.20 30.15
N THR A 12 25.18 33.31 29.46
CA THR A 12 24.85 33.52 28.04
C THR A 12 25.42 32.41 27.15
N ARG A 13 26.64 31.95 27.43
CA ARG A 13 27.26 30.81 26.71
C ARG A 13 26.41 29.52 26.80
N THR A 14 25.88 29.20 27.98
CA THR A 14 25.03 28.02 28.18
C THR A 14 23.68 28.18 27.48
N ARG A 15 23.10 29.38 27.48
CA ARG A 15 21.85 29.66 26.75
C ARG A 15 22.03 29.50 25.24
N ILE A 16 23.13 29.99 24.68
CA ILE A 16 23.49 29.80 23.28
C ILE A 16 23.69 28.31 22.97
N ALA A 17 24.46 27.59 23.79
CA ALA A 17 24.68 26.15 23.60
C ALA A 17 23.36 25.35 23.64
N LEU A 18 22.46 25.66 24.56
CA LEU A 18 21.13 25.06 24.62
C LEU A 18 20.27 25.43 23.41
N ALA A 19 20.30 26.68 22.96
CA ALA A 19 19.56 27.12 21.78
C ALA A 19 20.05 26.37 20.52
N VAL A 20 21.37 26.25 20.32
CA VAL A 20 21.96 25.46 19.24
C VAL A 20 21.57 24.00 19.35
N LEU A 21 21.64 23.41 20.55
CA LEU A 21 21.21 22.02 20.77
C LEU A 21 19.73 21.81 20.41
N TYR A 22 18.83 22.68 20.88
CA TYR A 22 17.41 22.57 20.55
C TYR A 22 17.14 22.79 19.06
N LEU A 23 17.86 23.71 18.41
CA LEU A 23 17.77 23.93 16.96
C LEU A 23 18.22 22.70 16.18
N LEU A 24 19.34 22.08 16.57
CA LEU A 24 19.82 20.83 15.96
C LEU A 24 18.81 19.69 16.17
N LEU A 25 18.25 19.55 17.37
CA LEU A 25 17.24 18.53 17.69
C LEU A 25 15.92 18.76 16.93
N THR A 26 15.47 20.00 16.78
CA THR A 26 14.26 20.32 16.00
C THR A 26 14.50 20.13 14.51
N LEU A 27 15.67 20.52 13.99
CA LEU A 27 16.05 20.29 12.60
C LEU A 27 16.16 18.79 12.30
N GLY A 28 16.79 18.01 13.18
CA GLY A 28 16.81 16.55 13.10
C GLY A 28 15.44 15.90 13.19
N GLY A 29 14.54 16.43 14.03
CA GLY A 29 13.15 16.00 14.09
C GLY A 29 12.39 16.30 12.78
N LEU A 30 12.55 17.50 12.23
CA LEU A 30 11.93 17.92 10.97
C LEU A 30 12.39 17.06 9.79
N THR A 31 13.70 16.76 9.69
CA THR A 31 14.24 15.91 8.61
C THR A 31 13.76 14.46 8.70
N MET A 32 13.37 13.97 9.89
CA MET A 32 12.74 12.65 10.04
C MET A 32 11.24 12.65 9.77
N VAL A 33 10.52 13.71 10.18
CA VAL A 33 9.07 13.81 10.02
C VAL A 33 8.67 14.07 8.57
N TYR A 34 9.44 14.87 7.83
CA TYR A 34 9.09 15.24 6.46
C TYR A 34 9.01 14.04 5.49
N PRO A 35 9.98 13.10 5.43
CA PRO A 35 9.86 11.87 4.64
C PRO A 35 8.66 11.00 5.04
N PHE A 36 8.34 10.93 6.33
CA PHE A 36 7.16 10.20 6.80
C PHE A 36 5.87 10.84 6.31
N LEU A 37 5.76 12.17 6.37
CA LEU A 37 4.61 12.91 5.82
C LEU A 37 4.50 12.73 4.31
N LEU A 38 5.62 12.71 3.57
CA LEU A 38 5.62 12.40 2.14
C LEU A 38 5.18 10.97 1.86
N MET A 39 5.58 10.01 2.67
CA MET A 39 5.15 8.61 2.55
C MET A 39 3.63 8.51 2.75
N VAL A 40 3.09 9.13 3.80
CA VAL A 40 1.64 9.20 4.06
C VAL A 40 0.90 9.89 2.90
N ALA A 41 1.43 11.00 2.39
CA ALA A 41 0.84 11.71 1.27
C ALA A 41 0.85 10.88 -0.01
N THR A 42 1.97 10.22 -0.31
CA THR A 42 2.15 9.39 -1.52
C THR A 42 1.31 8.13 -1.46
N ALA A 43 1.04 7.60 -0.26
CA ALA A 43 0.10 6.52 -0.06
C ALA A 43 -1.33 6.86 -0.51
N MET A 44 -1.70 8.14 -0.55
CA MET A 44 -3.01 8.61 -1.03
C MET A 44 -3.04 8.93 -2.53
N LYS A 45 -1.92 8.76 -3.24
CA LYS A 45 -1.76 9.07 -4.68
C LYS A 45 -1.97 7.83 -5.55
N GLY A 46 -2.26 8.08 -6.82
CA GLY A 46 -2.54 7.10 -7.87
C GLY A 46 -1.64 7.32 -9.08
N ALA A 47 -2.02 6.80 -10.25
CA ALA A 47 -1.17 6.83 -11.44
C ALA A 47 -0.90 8.24 -11.97
N THR A 48 -1.88 9.15 -11.86
CA THR A 48 -1.79 10.53 -12.40
C THR A 48 -0.95 11.47 -11.54
N ASP A 49 -0.80 11.17 -10.25
CA ASP A 49 -0.12 12.02 -9.26
C ASP A 49 1.02 11.30 -8.52
N GLN A 50 1.46 10.12 -8.99
CA GLN A 50 2.53 9.33 -8.34
C GLN A 50 3.89 10.05 -8.28
N ASN A 51 4.14 11.02 -9.15
CA ASN A 51 5.38 11.81 -9.20
C ASN A 51 5.23 13.18 -8.52
N ASP A 52 4.06 13.49 -7.97
CA ASP A 52 3.85 14.70 -7.18
C ASP A 52 4.51 14.53 -5.81
N ASN A 53 5.47 15.39 -5.46
CA ASN A 53 6.18 15.36 -4.17
C ASN A 53 5.57 16.29 -3.11
N ARG A 54 4.35 16.80 -3.29
CA ARG A 54 3.66 17.59 -2.26
C ARG A 54 3.17 16.72 -1.11
N VAL A 55 3.27 17.25 0.10
CA VAL A 55 2.73 16.64 1.34
C VAL A 55 1.20 16.68 1.36
N VAL A 56 0.59 17.72 0.79
CA VAL A 56 -0.86 17.80 0.65
C VAL A 56 -1.22 17.43 -0.79
N PRO A 57 -1.99 16.35 -1.03
CA PRO A 57 -2.37 15.95 -2.37
C PRO A 57 -3.17 17.06 -3.09
N ALA A 58 -2.81 17.35 -4.34
CA ALA A 58 -3.42 18.45 -5.10
C ALA A 58 -4.94 18.29 -5.29
N TYR A 59 -5.40 17.05 -5.48
CA TYR A 59 -6.82 16.71 -5.67
C TYR A 59 -7.72 17.04 -4.47
N TRP A 60 -7.14 17.35 -3.30
CA TRP A 60 -7.91 17.83 -2.15
C TRP A 60 -8.45 19.25 -2.36
N LYS A 61 -7.73 20.07 -3.14
CA LYS A 61 -8.06 21.48 -3.38
C LYS A 61 -8.45 21.77 -4.81
N GLN A 62 -7.88 21.05 -5.77
CA GLN A 62 -8.05 21.29 -7.20
C GLN A 62 -8.99 20.25 -7.80
N ASP A 63 -10.19 20.67 -8.24
CA ASP A 63 -11.18 19.78 -8.85
C ASP A 63 -10.70 19.17 -10.16
N TYR A 64 -9.84 19.88 -10.90
CA TYR A 64 -9.19 19.36 -12.10
C TYR A 64 -8.34 18.11 -11.80
N GLU A 65 -7.55 18.13 -10.72
CA GLU A 65 -6.71 16.97 -10.35
C GLU A 65 -7.56 15.79 -9.86
N LEU A 66 -8.69 16.06 -9.21
CA LEU A 66 -9.67 15.04 -8.86
C LEU A 66 -10.32 14.43 -10.11
N PHE A 67 -10.65 15.28 -11.09
CA PHE A 67 -11.20 14.86 -12.38
C PHE A 67 -10.22 13.98 -13.15
N ARG A 68 -8.93 14.34 -13.22
CA ARG A 68 -7.88 13.52 -13.82
C ARG A 68 -7.80 12.13 -13.20
N LYS A 69 -7.79 12.05 -11.87
CA LYS A 69 -7.82 10.76 -11.14
C LYS A 69 -9.06 9.96 -11.48
N TYR A 70 -10.23 10.60 -11.56
CA TYR A 70 -11.48 9.94 -11.92
C TYR A 70 -11.46 9.38 -13.34
N VAL A 71 -11.01 10.17 -14.33
CA VAL A 71 -10.91 9.71 -15.72
C VAL A 71 -9.94 8.54 -15.81
N ASP A 72 -8.76 8.69 -15.20
CA ASP A 72 -7.77 7.63 -15.15
C ASP A 72 -8.30 6.33 -14.51
N ASP A 73 -9.01 6.40 -13.38
CA ASP A 73 -9.61 5.23 -12.73
C ASP A 73 -10.74 4.64 -13.57
N LYS A 74 -11.64 5.47 -14.12
CA LYS A 74 -12.78 5.04 -14.93
C LYS A 74 -12.35 4.29 -16.18
N TYR A 75 -11.36 4.79 -16.91
CA TYR A 75 -10.87 4.18 -18.15
C TYR A 75 -9.70 3.21 -17.91
N ALA A 76 -9.34 2.93 -16.65
CA ALA A 76 -8.27 2.01 -16.28
C ALA A 76 -6.91 2.32 -16.97
N GLY A 77 -6.64 3.59 -17.26
CA GLY A 77 -5.44 4.04 -17.97
C GLY A 77 -5.44 3.76 -19.49
N MET A 78 -6.56 3.30 -20.05
CA MET A 78 -6.67 3.01 -21.48
C MET A 78 -6.98 4.28 -22.28
N VAL A 79 -5.91 4.95 -22.74
CA VAL A 79 -5.98 6.20 -23.51
C VAL A 79 -6.93 6.10 -24.71
N ASP A 80 -6.82 5.03 -25.51
CA ASP A 80 -7.64 4.85 -26.71
C ASP A 80 -9.15 4.81 -26.42
N THR A 81 -9.55 4.28 -25.26
CA THR A 81 -10.96 4.23 -24.87
C THR A 81 -11.44 5.60 -24.39
N ALA A 82 -10.65 6.31 -23.59
CA ALA A 82 -10.99 7.66 -23.17
C ALA A 82 -11.03 8.62 -24.37
N ALA A 83 -10.14 8.44 -25.35
CA ALA A 83 -10.07 9.25 -26.56
C ALA A 83 -11.37 9.22 -27.39
N TRP A 84 -12.25 8.23 -27.20
CA TRP A 84 -13.59 8.24 -27.80
C TRP A 84 -14.42 9.46 -27.40
N PHE A 85 -14.20 10.00 -26.19
CA PHE A 85 -14.98 11.09 -25.62
C PHE A 85 -14.17 12.36 -25.38
N TYR A 86 -12.88 12.23 -25.10
CA TYR A 86 -11.98 13.35 -24.82
C TYR A 86 -11.16 13.77 -26.03
N GLY A 87 -10.98 12.91 -27.04
CA GLY A 87 -9.93 13.08 -28.05
C GLY A 87 -8.56 12.59 -27.53
N GLN A 88 -7.64 12.28 -28.45
CA GLN A 88 -6.40 11.59 -28.08
C GLN A 88 -5.45 12.43 -27.22
N GLU A 89 -5.27 13.70 -27.57
CA GLU A 89 -4.35 14.60 -26.87
C GLU A 89 -4.83 14.85 -25.43
N ASP A 90 -6.10 15.22 -25.29
CA ASP A 90 -6.74 15.48 -23.99
C ASP A 90 -6.82 14.22 -23.13
N ALA A 91 -7.14 13.05 -23.71
CA ALA A 91 -7.11 11.78 -22.97
C ALA A 91 -5.70 11.47 -22.45
N THR A 92 -4.67 11.71 -23.27
CA THR A 92 -3.27 11.51 -22.88
C THR A 92 -2.86 12.49 -21.77
N ALA A 93 -3.26 13.76 -21.88
CA ALA A 93 -3.00 14.79 -20.89
C ALA A 93 -3.67 14.47 -19.54
N LEU A 94 -4.94 14.05 -19.55
CA LEU A 94 -5.69 13.70 -18.34
C LEU A 94 -5.07 12.52 -17.58
N MET A 95 -4.57 11.51 -18.30
CA MET A 95 -3.98 10.29 -17.73
C MET A 95 -2.46 10.32 -17.57
N SER A 96 -1.81 11.44 -17.90
CA SER A 96 -0.37 11.60 -17.67
C SER A 96 -0.02 11.49 -16.19
N SER A 97 1.16 10.95 -15.89
CA SER A 97 1.72 10.93 -14.53
C SER A 97 2.36 12.25 -14.09
N THR A 98 2.49 13.20 -15.02
CA THR A 98 2.97 14.57 -14.77
C THR A 98 1.80 15.54 -14.86
N GLN A 99 1.89 16.64 -14.12
CA GLN A 99 0.90 17.71 -14.22
C GLN A 99 1.03 18.44 -15.55
N THR A 100 -0.11 18.66 -16.19
CA THR A 100 -0.19 19.42 -17.43
C THR A 100 -0.16 20.91 -17.10
N GLU A 101 0.57 21.71 -17.87
CA GLU A 101 0.65 23.16 -17.64
C GLU A 101 -0.72 23.85 -17.78
N LYS A 102 -1.58 23.31 -18.65
CA LYS A 102 -2.93 23.80 -18.89
C LYS A 102 -3.97 22.71 -18.57
N PRO A 103 -5.07 23.07 -17.88
CA PRO A 103 -6.19 22.16 -17.70
C PRO A 103 -6.87 21.86 -19.04
N VAL A 104 -7.26 20.60 -19.25
CA VAL A 104 -8.13 20.23 -20.37
C VAL A 104 -9.51 20.89 -20.19
N PRO A 105 -9.99 21.68 -21.15
CA PRO A 105 -11.23 22.42 -21.02
C PRO A 105 -12.44 21.50 -21.24
N VAL A 106 -13.01 20.97 -20.15
CA VAL A 106 -14.25 20.18 -20.20
C VAL A 106 -15.36 20.92 -19.45
N ASN A 107 -16.32 21.44 -20.20
CA ASN A 107 -17.50 22.11 -19.63
C ASN A 107 -18.52 21.08 -19.12
N PRO A 108 -18.85 21.07 -17.82
CA PRO A 108 -19.84 20.17 -17.27
C PRO A 108 -21.21 20.26 -17.96
N LEU A 109 -21.97 19.17 -17.91
CA LEU A 109 -23.40 19.20 -18.24
C LEU A 109 -24.18 19.98 -17.17
N ALA A 110 -25.27 20.64 -17.57
CA ALA A 110 -26.21 21.21 -16.61
C ALA A 110 -26.99 20.08 -15.90
N ASP A 111 -27.47 20.33 -14.67
CA ASP A 111 -28.14 19.29 -13.85
C ASP A 111 -29.34 18.63 -14.56
N SER A 112 -30.10 19.40 -15.33
CA SER A 112 -31.24 18.90 -16.12
C SER A 112 -30.81 17.96 -17.25
N GLU A 113 -29.63 18.20 -17.84
CA GLU A 113 -29.03 17.36 -18.88
C GLU A 113 -28.39 16.09 -18.29
N VAL A 114 -27.80 16.21 -17.10
CA VAL A 114 -27.22 15.06 -16.35
C VAL A 114 -28.28 13.99 -16.13
N GLY A 115 -29.46 14.36 -15.60
CA GLY A 115 -30.53 13.39 -15.35
C GLY A 115 -31.04 12.70 -16.63
N ARG A 116 -31.12 13.44 -17.74
CA ARG A 116 -31.49 12.88 -19.06
C ARG A 116 -30.46 11.87 -19.54
N TYR A 117 -29.17 12.21 -19.43
CA TYR A 117 -28.09 11.32 -19.84
C TYR A 117 -27.97 10.08 -18.93
N GLU A 118 -28.17 10.23 -17.62
CA GLU A 118 -28.20 9.09 -16.68
C GLU A 118 -29.32 8.11 -16.99
N LYS A 119 -30.52 8.62 -17.34
CA LYS A 119 -31.64 7.79 -17.79
C LYS A 119 -31.29 7.04 -19.09
N PHE A 120 -30.76 7.75 -20.09
CA PHE A 120 -30.29 7.15 -21.32
C PHE A 120 -29.27 6.03 -21.05
N LEU A 121 -28.25 6.30 -20.22
CA LEU A 121 -27.24 5.30 -19.86
C LEU A 121 -27.84 4.07 -19.16
N SER A 122 -28.87 4.28 -18.33
CA SER A 122 -29.53 3.22 -17.55
C SER A 122 -30.35 2.27 -18.41
N GLU A 123 -30.99 2.80 -19.45
CA GLU A 123 -31.86 2.06 -20.39
C GLU A 123 -31.07 1.32 -21.50
N MET A 124 -29.76 1.56 -21.62
CA MET A 124 -28.93 0.90 -22.63
C MET A 124 -28.84 -0.62 -22.42
N PRO A 125 -28.93 -1.42 -23.50
CA PRO A 125 -28.62 -2.85 -23.48
C PRO A 125 -27.23 -3.13 -22.87
N LEU A 126 -27.09 -4.26 -22.16
CA LEU A 126 -25.85 -4.60 -21.43
C LEU A 126 -24.63 -4.80 -22.33
N ASP A 127 -24.81 -4.99 -23.63
CA ASP A 127 -23.75 -5.19 -24.61
C ASP A 127 -23.40 -3.93 -25.41
N TRP A 128 -24.07 -2.80 -25.11
CA TRP A 128 -23.83 -1.50 -25.72
C TRP A 128 -22.85 -0.63 -24.93
N TRP A 129 -22.42 -1.10 -23.77
CA TRP A 129 -21.49 -0.42 -22.91
C TRP A 129 -20.56 -1.42 -22.24
N GLN A 130 -19.36 -0.96 -21.92
CA GLN A 130 -18.39 -1.70 -21.12
C GLN A 130 -18.29 -1.11 -19.72
N VAL A 131 -17.91 -1.96 -18.77
CA VAL A 131 -17.76 -1.54 -17.38
C VAL A 131 -16.48 -0.72 -17.21
N GLY A 132 -16.58 0.49 -16.67
CA GLY A 132 -15.46 1.31 -16.24
C GLY A 132 -14.91 0.90 -14.87
N PHE A 133 -13.85 1.56 -14.41
CA PHE A 133 -13.16 1.27 -13.14
C PHE A 133 -12.67 -0.17 -13.02
N ARG A 134 -12.26 -0.81 -14.12
CA ARG A 134 -11.66 -2.16 -14.10
C ARG A 134 -10.18 -2.10 -13.73
N ILE A 135 -9.58 -3.26 -13.47
CA ILE A 135 -8.13 -3.37 -13.28
C ILE A 135 -7.46 -3.11 -14.63
N GLY A 136 -6.60 -2.10 -14.67
CA GLY A 136 -5.79 -1.74 -15.85
C GLY A 136 -4.33 -2.18 -15.70
N PRO A 137 -3.50 -2.00 -16.74
CA PRO A 137 -2.07 -2.29 -16.67
C PRO A 137 -1.39 -1.54 -15.53
N GLY A 138 -0.57 -2.23 -14.75
CA GLY A 138 0.14 -1.63 -13.61
C GLY A 138 -0.76 -1.25 -12.43
N ARG A 139 -1.96 -1.84 -12.32
CA ARG A 139 -2.89 -1.63 -11.20
C ARG A 139 -3.23 -2.95 -10.53
N ILE A 140 -3.51 -2.90 -9.23
CA ILE A 140 -3.84 -4.07 -8.43
C ILE A 140 -5.19 -3.97 -7.70
N SER A 141 -5.86 -2.83 -7.82
CA SER A 141 -7.17 -2.61 -7.21
C SER A 141 -8.12 -1.87 -8.16
N SER A 142 -9.40 -2.13 -8.01
CA SER A 142 -10.47 -1.62 -8.85
C SER A 142 -11.76 -1.49 -8.04
N LYS A 143 -12.50 -0.40 -8.25
CA LYS A 143 -13.78 -0.15 -7.58
C LYS A 143 -14.84 -1.19 -7.94
N VAL A 144 -14.85 -1.62 -9.19
CA VAL A 144 -15.79 -2.64 -9.69
C VAL A 144 -15.41 -4.02 -9.20
N ASN A 145 -14.11 -4.33 -9.14
CA ASN A 145 -13.65 -5.66 -8.73
C ASN A 145 -14.09 -5.99 -7.30
N GLY A 146 -13.88 -5.07 -6.36
CA GLY A 146 -14.34 -5.24 -4.97
C GLY A 146 -15.86 -5.46 -4.87
N LYS A 147 -16.65 -4.66 -5.61
CA LYS A 147 -18.12 -4.81 -5.65
C LYS A 147 -18.56 -6.16 -6.23
N TYR A 148 -17.88 -6.63 -7.27
CA TYR A 148 -18.17 -7.94 -7.87
C TYR A 148 -17.84 -9.07 -6.90
N GLN A 149 -16.70 -8.99 -6.23
CA GLN A 149 -16.27 -9.96 -5.22
C GLN A 149 -17.22 -10.00 -4.03
N ASP A 150 -17.73 -8.85 -3.57
CA ASP A 150 -18.75 -8.79 -2.52
C ASP A 150 -20.09 -9.39 -2.96
N PHE A 151 -20.49 -9.15 -4.21
CA PHE A 151 -21.68 -9.78 -4.81
C PHE A 151 -21.54 -11.32 -4.80
N LEU A 152 -20.38 -11.83 -5.22
CA LEU A 152 -20.10 -13.27 -5.20
C LEU A 152 -20.03 -13.84 -3.78
N ARG A 153 -19.43 -13.10 -2.83
CA ARG A 153 -19.36 -13.49 -1.42
C ARG A 153 -20.75 -13.65 -0.82
N LYS A 154 -21.66 -12.72 -1.10
CA LYS A 154 -23.06 -12.81 -0.66
C LYS A 154 -23.79 -14.00 -1.28
N ARG A 155 -23.50 -14.31 -2.54
CA ARG A 155 -24.16 -15.39 -3.28
C ARG A 155 -23.68 -16.78 -2.88
N TYR A 156 -22.36 -16.99 -2.88
CA TYR A 156 -21.74 -18.32 -2.76
C TYR A 156 -21.13 -18.61 -1.39
N LYS A 157 -20.98 -17.59 -0.53
CA LYS A 157 -20.42 -17.65 0.84
C LYS A 157 -18.95 -18.09 0.95
N THR A 158 -18.52 -19.08 0.17
CA THR A 158 -17.16 -19.63 0.18
C THR A 158 -16.52 -19.59 -1.21
N VAL A 159 -15.19 -19.50 -1.25
CA VAL A 159 -14.41 -19.51 -2.51
C VAL A 159 -14.41 -20.90 -3.13
N ALA A 160 -14.42 -21.96 -2.31
CA ALA A 160 -14.49 -23.34 -2.79
C ALA A 160 -15.72 -23.58 -3.67
N ALA A 161 -16.90 -23.08 -3.25
CA ALA A 161 -18.12 -23.17 -4.04
C ALA A 161 -17.99 -22.45 -5.40
N ILE A 162 -17.29 -21.32 -5.44
CA ILE A 162 -17.04 -20.60 -6.70
C ILE A 162 -16.09 -21.39 -7.60
N ASN A 163 -15.01 -21.92 -7.05
CA ASN A 163 -14.02 -22.71 -7.79
C ASN A 163 -14.65 -23.92 -8.47
N GLU A 164 -15.59 -24.57 -7.79
CA GLU A 164 -16.35 -25.69 -8.35
C GLU A 164 -17.28 -25.24 -9.50
N ILE A 165 -18.00 -24.12 -9.31
CA ILE A 165 -19.00 -23.64 -10.29
C ILE A 165 -18.34 -22.97 -11.51
N TYR A 166 -17.26 -22.22 -11.31
CA TYR A 166 -16.54 -21.50 -12.36
C TYR A 166 -15.41 -22.33 -12.97
N ILE A 167 -15.05 -23.47 -12.35
CA ILE A 167 -13.92 -24.32 -12.77
C ILE A 167 -12.62 -23.49 -12.73
N GLU A 168 -12.36 -22.90 -11.57
CA GLU A 168 -11.20 -22.03 -11.30
C GLU A 168 -10.48 -22.46 -10.01
N GLN A 169 -9.24 -21.97 -9.81
CA GLN A 169 -8.45 -22.24 -8.60
C GLN A 169 -8.12 -20.94 -7.88
N ASN A 170 -9.14 -20.32 -7.27
CA ASN A 170 -8.98 -19.14 -6.45
C ASN A 170 -8.69 -19.53 -5.00
N ILE A 171 -7.70 -18.89 -4.38
CA ILE A 171 -7.36 -19.12 -2.97
C ILE A 171 -8.29 -18.29 -2.06
N VAL A 172 -8.64 -17.07 -2.50
CA VAL A 172 -9.49 -16.12 -1.78
C VAL A 172 -10.45 -15.42 -2.75
N PHE A 173 -11.52 -14.78 -2.25
CA PHE A 173 -12.47 -14.04 -3.08
C PHE A 173 -11.79 -12.92 -3.88
N GLN A 174 -10.72 -12.35 -3.35
CA GLN A 174 -9.98 -11.24 -3.93
C GLN A 174 -9.23 -11.60 -5.21
N THR A 175 -8.98 -12.89 -5.47
CA THR A 175 -8.37 -13.37 -6.73
C THR A 175 -9.40 -13.61 -7.82
N VAL A 176 -10.71 -13.60 -7.49
CA VAL A 176 -11.76 -13.80 -8.47
C VAL A 176 -11.93 -12.54 -9.30
N GLU A 177 -11.70 -12.65 -10.61
CA GLU A 177 -11.83 -11.56 -11.56
C GLU A 177 -13.10 -11.68 -12.41
N PRO A 178 -13.74 -10.55 -12.78
CA PRO A 178 -14.77 -10.48 -13.78
C PRO A 178 -14.34 -11.08 -15.13
N PRO A 179 -15.24 -11.73 -15.87
CA PRO A 179 -14.93 -12.19 -17.23
C PRO A 179 -14.54 -11.03 -18.14
N ALA A 180 -13.73 -11.33 -19.17
CA ALA A 180 -13.32 -10.32 -20.14
C ALA A 180 -14.48 -9.95 -21.07
N GLU A 181 -14.71 -8.64 -21.26
CA GLU A 181 -15.66 -8.10 -22.21
C GLU A 181 -14.89 -7.60 -23.44
N ARG A 182 -15.19 -8.10 -24.63
CA ARG A 182 -14.58 -7.62 -25.90
C ARG A 182 -15.65 -7.28 -26.93
N PHE A 183 -16.62 -6.46 -26.53
CA PHE A 183 -17.77 -6.12 -27.37
C PHE A 183 -17.41 -5.36 -28.65
N THR A 184 -16.27 -4.66 -28.68
CA THR A 184 -15.72 -4.01 -29.88
C THR A 184 -15.17 -5.00 -30.91
N SER A 185 -14.97 -6.26 -30.56
CA SER A 185 -14.48 -7.28 -31.47
C SER A 185 -15.63 -8.04 -32.14
N GLY A 186 -15.72 -7.96 -33.47
CA GLY A 186 -16.75 -8.68 -34.23
C GLY A 186 -16.68 -10.21 -34.10
N LYS A 187 -15.49 -10.76 -33.84
CA LYS A 187 -15.23 -12.20 -33.69
C LYS A 187 -15.52 -12.72 -32.28
N TRP A 188 -15.59 -11.85 -31.29
CA TRP A 188 -15.73 -12.29 -29.90
C TRP A 188 -17.17 -12.73 -29.60
N ARG A 189 -17.28 -13.77 -28.78
CA ARG A 189 -18.53 -14.32 -28.24
C ARG A 189 -18.32 -14.58 -26.76
N SER A 190 -19.36 -14.37 -25.95
CA SER A 190 -19.31 -14.70 -24.53
C SER A 190 -19.31 -16.22 -24.32
N ALA A 191 -18.68 -16.68 -23.25
CA ALA A 191 -18.62 -18.10 -22.90
C ALA A 191 -19.99 -18.74 -22.62
N GLY A 192 -21.02 -17.95 -22.25
CA GLY A 192 -22.36 -18.46 -21.96
C GLY A 192 -22.45 -19.32 -20.68
N ASP A 193 -21.36 -19.42 -19.95
CA ASP A 193 -21.22 -20.19 -18.72
C ASP A 193 -21.92 -19.53 -17.52
N ARG A 194 -21.83 -20.16 -16.35
CA ARG A 194 -22.41 -19.62 -15.12
C ARG A 194 -21.75 -18.29 -14.72
N LYS A 195 -20.42 -18.19 -14.85
CA LYS A 195 -19.65 -16.97 -14.56
C LYS A 195 -20.15 -15.79 -15.40
N TRP A 196 -20.41 -15.99 -16.69
CA TRP A 196 -20.95 -14.96 -17.57
C TRP A 196 -22.35 -14.51 -17.16
N ARG A 197 -23.23 -15.44 -16.79
CA ARG A 197 -24.59 -15.10 -16.31
C ARG A 197 -24.56 -14.30 -15.01
N ASP A 198 -23.74 -14.72 -14.05
CA ASP A 198 -23.55 -13.99 -12.78
C ASP A 198 -22.96 -12.60 -13.03
N TRP A 199 -22.03 -12.48 -13.99
CA TRP A 199 -21.49 -11.19 -14.40
C TRP A 199 -22.55 -10.26 -15.01
N LEU A 200 -23.42 -10.76 -15.89
CA LEU A 200 -24.51 -9.95 -16.46
C LEU A 200 -25.51 -9.48 -15.39
N GLU A 201 -25.86 -10.35 -14.43
CA GLU A 201 -26.73 -9.97 -13.31
C GLU A 201 -26.10 -8.86 -12.46
N PHE A 202 -24.81 -8.99 -12.14
CA PHE A 202 -24.07 -7.95 -11.44
C PHE A 202 -23.99 -6.65 -12.24
N LYS A 203 -23.64 -6.76 -13.53
CA LYS A 203 -23.48 -5.63 -14.45
C LYS A 203 -24.78 -4.82 -14.57
N ALA A 204 -25.94 -5.47 -14.62
CA ALA A 204 -27.23 -4.81 -14.68
C ALA A 204 -27.52 -3.91 -13.46
N ARG A 205 -26.93 -4.21 -12.30
CA ARG A 205 -27.08 -3.43 -11.05
C ARG A 205 -26.14 -2.23 -10.96
N LEU A 206 -25.20 -2.09 -11.89
CA LEU A 206 -24.26 -0.96 -11.89
C LEU A 206 -24.94 0.33 -12.33
N GLY A 207 -24.71 1.39 -11.56
CA GLY A 207 -25.21 2.74 -11.86
C GLY A 207 -24.54 3.38 -13.09
N PRO A 208 -25.10 4.49 -13.58
CA PRO A 208 -24.66 5.16 -14.82
C PRO A 208 -23.17 5.51 -14.85
N GLN A 209 -22.58 5.89 -13.72
CA GLN A 209 -21.19 6.32 -13.64
C GLN A 209 -20.19 5.22 -14.04
N TYR A 210 -20.55 3.94 -13.87
CA TYR A 210 -19.73 2.78 -14.25
C TYR A 210 -19.85 2.42 -15.72
N ARG A 211 -20.79 3.03 -16.45
CA ARG A 211 -21.07 2.67 -17.84
C ARG A 211 -20.20 3.51 -18.77
N ILE A 212 -19.47 2.84 -19.65
CA ILE A 212 -18.74 3.47 -20.76
C ILE A 212 -19.44 3.04 -22.05
N PRO A 213 -20.19 3.94 -22.72
CA PRO A 213 -20.85 3.62 -23.98
C PRO A 213 -19.85 3.18 -25.04
N ILE A 214 -20.24 2.23 -25.88
CA ILE A 214 -19.43 1.78 -27.01
C ILE A 214 -19.93 2.50 -28.27
N THR A 215 -19.19 3.53 -28.66
CA THR A 215 -19.58 4.40 -29.78
C THR A 215 -19.04 3.85 -31.11
N VAL A 216 -19.83 3.98 -32.17
CA VAL A 216 -19.39 3.71 -33.55
C VAL A 216 -18.37 4.76 -33.96
N GLN A 217 -18.59 6.01 -33.56
CA GLN A 217 -17.64 7.10 -33.82
C GLN A 217 -16.27 6.86 -33.17
N GLY A 218 -16.23 6.38 -31.92
CA GLY A 218 -14.99 6.04 -31.22
C GLY A 218 -14.25 4.89 -31.89
N GLN A 219 -14.97 3.82 -32.24
CA GLN A 219 -14.41 2.68 -32.98
C GLN A 219 -13.89 3.08 -34.37
N TRP A 220 -14.58 3.98 -35.07
CA TRP A 220 -14.17 4.51 -36.37
C TRP A 220 -12.84 5.28 -36.27
N ARG A 221 -12.72 6.21 -35.32
CA ARG A 221 -11.48 6.96 -35.09
C ARG A 221 -10.32 6.04 -34.71
N GLN A 222 -10.57 5.05 -33.86
CA GLN A 222 -9.57 4.05 -33.49
C GLN A 222 -9.14 3.20 -34.70
N TYR A 223 -10.07 2.85 -35.58
CA TYR A 223 -9.76 2.15 -36.83
C TYR A 223 -8.86 2.98 -37.75
N LEU A 224 -9.15 4.27 -37.94
CA LEU A 224 -8.30 5.16 -38.72
C LEU A 224 -6.89 5.25 -38.14
N ARG A 225 -6.78 5.49 -36.82
CA ARG A 225 -5.48 5.53 -36.13
C ARG A 225 -4.71 4.23 -36.30
N SER A 226 -5.35 3.08 -36.11
CA SER A 226 -4.71 1.77 -36.26
C SER A 226 -4.30 1.49 -37.71
N THR A 227 -5.11 1.89 -38.70
CA THR A 227 -4.85 1.63 -40.13
C THR A 227 -3.67 2.47 -40.63
N TYR A 228 -3.55 3.70 -40.14
CA TYR A 228 -2.53 4.65 -40.58
C TYR A 228 -1.41 4.85 -39.56
N ASN A 229 -1.19 3.89 -38.65
CA ASN A 229 -0.14 3.91 -37.61
C ASN A 229 -0.07 5.21 -36.81
N ASN A 230 -1.24 5.77 -36.49
CA ASN A 230 -1.41 7.04 -35.79
C ASN A 230 -0.81 8.26 -36.52
N GLN A 231 -0.55 8.17 -37.83
CA GLN A 231 -0.03 9.26 -38.65
C GLN A 231 -1.15 9.89 -39.48
N PHE A 232 -1.61 11.07 -39.07
CA PHE A 232 -2.75 11.74 -39.69
C PHE A 232 -2.53 12.10 -41.17
N ASN A 233 -1.30 12.48 -41.51
CA ASN A 233 -0.89 12.79 -42.89
C ASN A 233 -0.97 11.59 -43.85
N ARG A 234 -1.07 10.36 -43.35
CA ARG A 234 -1.24 9.16 -44.18
C ARG A 234 -2.71 8.85 -44.52
N VAL A 235 -3.67 9.54 -43.89
CA VAL A 235 -5.09 9.38 -44.20
C VAL A 235 -5.36 9.95 -45.60
N PRO A 236 -5.99 9.19 -46.51
CA PRO A 236 -6.31 9.66 -47.86
C PRO A 236 -7.10 10.96 -47.85
N ALA A 237 -6.82 11.84 -48.81
CA ALA A 237 -7.44 13.16 -48.90
C ALA A 237 -8.97 13.10 -48.98
N GLU A 238 -9.51 12.06 -49.63
CA GLU A 238 -10.96 11.80 -49.74
C GLU A 238 -11.63 11.56 -48.37
N THR A 239 -10.97 10.83 -47.47
CA THR A 239 -11.46 10.57 -46.11
C THR A 239 -11.13 11.69 -45.13
N ARG A 240 -10.00 12.37 -45.35
CA ARG A 240 -9.58 13.49 -44.50
C ARG A 240 -10.43 14.74 -44.75
N GLY A 241 -10.78 15.06 -45.99
CA GLY A 241 -11.44 16.31 -46.34
C GLY A 241 -10.65 17.52 -45.82
N THR A 242 -11.34 18.41 -45.09
CA THR A 242 -10.74 19.58 -44.42
C THR A 242 -10.32 19.31 -42.97
N ALA A 243 -10.35 18.04 -42.51
CA ALA A 243 -9.95 17.71 -41.15
C ALA A 243 -8.44 17.87 -40.97
N GLU A 244 -8.05 18.41 -39.82
CA GLU A 244 -6.66 18.54 -39.37
C GLU A 244 -6.30 17.49 -38.31
N THR A 245 -7.30 16.87 -37.69
CA THR A 245 -7.13 15.82 -36.67
C THR A 245 -8.08 14.64 -36.91
N PHE A 246 -7.75 13.48 -36.37
CA PHE A 246 -8.62 12.29 -36.47
C PHE A 246 -9.99 12.53 -35.81
N GLU A 247 -10.04 13.38 -34.78
CA GLU A 247 -11.25 13.76 -34.06
C GLU A 247 -12.27 14.44 -34.96
N GLN A 248 -11.82 15.20 -35.97
CA GLN A 248 -12.71 15.94 -36.87
C GLN A 248 -13.33 15.05 -37.96
N ILE A 249 -12.79 13.84 -38.20
CA ILE A 249 -13.32 12.92 -39.20
C ILE A 249 -14.56 12.20 -38.65
N ALA A 250 -15.74 12.60 -39.12
CA ALA A 250 -17.00 11.98 -38.77
C ALA A 250 -17.24 10.66 -39.54
N PRO A 251 -17.97 9.69 -38.96
CA PRO A 251 -18.49 8.54 -39.70
C PRO A 251 -19.43 8.98 -40.82
N ASP A 252 -19.15 8.58 -42.07
CA ASP A 252 -19.97 8.92 -43.23
C ASP A 252 -20.03 7.72 -44.21
N SER A 253 -21.24 7.33 -44.62
CA SER A 253 -21.48 6.19 -45.52
C SER A 253 -20.90 6.37 -46.91
N GLU A 254 -20.68 7.62 -47.35
CA GLU A 254 -20.12 7.91 -48.66
C GLU A 254 -18.61 7.58 -48.72
N LEU A 255 -17.91 7.65 -47.58
CA LEU A 255 -16.47 7.43 -47.51
C LEU A 255 -16.09 5.97 -47.78
N PRO A 256 -15.17 5.68 -48.73
CA PRO A 256 -14.75 4.31 -49.04
C PRO A 256 -14.17 3.58 -47.82
N GLU A 257 -13.37 4.27 -47.00
CA GLU A 257 -12.75 3.72 -45.80
C GLU A 257 -13.78 3.41 -44.72
N PHE A 258 -14.83 4.23 -44.61
CA PHE A 258 -15.91 3.95 -43.68
C PHE A 258 -16.72 2.74 -44.12
N ARG A 259 -16.98 2.58 -45.42
CA ARG A 259 -17.62 1.35 -45.95
C ARG A 259 -16.80 0.09 -45.63
N LYS A 260 -15.47 0.15 -45.77
CA LYS A 260 -14.57 -0.95 -45.37
C LYS A 260 -14.65 -1.24 -43.87
N PHE A 261 -14.64 -0.20 -43.04
CA PHE A 261 -14.80 -0.33 -41.59
C PHE A 261 -16.15 -0.94 -41.21
N TYR A 262 -17.24 -0.42 -41.77
CA TYR A 262 -18.61 -0.87 -41.52
C TYR A 262 -18.79 -2.34 -41.89
N ALA A 263 -18.29 -2.76 -43.05
CA ALA A 263 -18.41 -4.12 -43.54
C ALA A 263 -17.54 -5.14 -42.77
N ASN A 264 -16.30 -4.78 -42.45
CA ASN A 264 -15.29 -5.76 -42.00
C ASN A 264 -14.87 -5.64 -40.54
N LYS A 265 -15.06 -4.47 -39.92
CA LYS A 265 -14.53 -4.17 -38.58
C LYS A 265 -15.61 -3.88 -37.56
N LEU A 266 -16.67 -3.16 -37.93
CA LEU A 266 -17.78 -2.85 -37.03
C LEU A 266 -18.57 -4.14 -36.69
N PRO A 267 -18.68 -4.51 -35.40
CA PRO A 267 -19.49 -5.64 -34.96
C PRO A 267 -20.94 -5.53 -35.43
N LEU A 268 -21.54 -6.67 -35.82
CA LEU A 268 -22.93 -6.73 -36.33
C LEU A 268 -23.94 -6.06 -35.39
N ARG A 269 -23.76 -6.21 -34.08
CA ARG A 269 -24.61 -5.64 -33.03
C ARG A 269 -24.74 -4.12 -33.02
N TYR A 270 -23.85 -3.40 -33.72
CA TYR A 270 -23.83 -1.93 -33.78
C TYR A 270 -24.20 -1.36 -35.16
N ARG A 271 -24.47 -2.23 -36.14
CA ARG A 271 -24.71 -1.83 -37.55
C ARG A 271 -26.10 -1.23 -37.76
N GLU A 272 -27.11 -1.89 -37.23
CA GLU A 272 -28.51 -1.47 -37.33
C GLU A 272 -28.78 -0.33 -36.36
N ASP A 273 -28.57 -0.59 -35.07
CA ASP A 273 -28.80 0.34 -33.98
C ASP A 273 -27.58 0.42 -33.06
N ASN A 274 -27.35 1.57 -32.42
CA ASN A 274 -26.18 1.81 -31.57
C ASN A 274 -26.38 3.04 -30.67
N PRO A 275 -25.51 3.24 -29.66
CA PRO A 275 -25.62 4.37 -28.74
C PRO A 275 -25.64 5.74 -29.42
N ASP A 276 -24.81 5.95 -30.45
CA ASP A 276 -24.71 7.23 -31.16
C ASP A 276 -26.03 7.58 -31.88
N LYS A 277 -26.61 6.60 -32.60
CA LYS A 277 -27.90 6.76 -33.29
C LYS A 277 -29.03 7.05 -32.32
N LYS A 278 -29.13 6.30 -31.21
CA LYS A 278 -30.18 6.53 -30.20
C LYS A 278 -30.05 7.89 -29.53
N TRP A 279 -28.85 8.30 -29.16
CA TRP A 279 -28.64 9.62 -28.55
C TRP A 279 -29.05 10.73 -29.51
N LYS A 280 -28.60 10.66 -30.77
CA LYS A 280 -28.97 11.61 -31.82
C LYS A 280 -30.48 11.67 -32.05
N ALA A 281 -31.18 10.55 -32.01
CA ALA A 281 -32.64 10.51 -32.13
C ALA A 281 -33.34 11.17 -30.92
N LEU A 282 -32.75 11.09 -29.73
CA LEU A 282 -33.29 11.66 -28.49
C LEU A 282 -33.07 13.17 -28.38
N THR A 283 -31.89 13.67 -28.77
CA THR A 283 -31.45 15.06 -28.49
C THR A 283 -31.12 15.88 -29.73
N GLY A 284 -30.95 15.25 -30.89
CA GLY A 284 -30.41 15.88 -32.09
C GLY A 284 -28.88 16.02 -32.09
N GLU A 285 -28.20 15.73 -30.99
CA GLU A 285 -26.75 15.84 -30.87
C GLU A 285 -26.04 14.66 -31.55
N LYS A 286 -24.93 14.95 -32.27
CA LYS A 286 -24.18 13.92 -32.99
C LYS A 286 -23.29 13.06 -32.09
N THR A 287 -22.91 13.55 -30.92
CA THR A 287 -21.90 12.92 -30.05
C THR A 287 -22.45 12.79 -28.64
N LEU A 288 -22.16 11.66 -27.97
CA LEU A 288 -22.55 11.50 -26.56
C LEU A 288 -21.75 12.46 -25.66
N PRO A 289 -22.40 13.17 -24.72
CA PRO A 289 -21.75 14.11 -23.82
C PRO A 289 -21.03 13.42 -22.64
N GLN A 290 -20.38 12.27 -22.86
CA GLN A 290 -19.78 11.45 -21.81
C GLN A 290 -18.70 12.21 -21.01
N ALA A 291 -17.81 12.94 -21.69
CA ALA A 291 -16.76 13.73 -21.02
C ALA A 291 -17.35 14.84 -20.13
N ARG A 292 -18.39 15.52 -20.63
CA ARG A 292 -19.12 16.58 -19.91
C ARG A 292 -19.90 16.02 -18.73
N TYR A 293 -20.51 14.85 -18.89
CA TYR A 293 -21.16 14.10 -17.80
C TYR A 293 -20.16 13.71 -16.72
N ASP A 294 -19.00 13.17 -17.11
CA ASP A 294 -17.94 12.79 -16.17
C ASP A 294 -17.45 14.01 -15.36
N ALA A 295 -17.34 15.19 -15.99
CA ALA A 295 -16.98 16.43 -15.30
C ALA A 295 -18.05 16.86 -14.29
N ALA A 296 -19.33 16.84 -14.69
CA ALA A 296 -20.46 17.14 -13.79
C ALA A 296 -20.55 16.16 -12.61
N TYR A 297 -20.34 14.86 -12.87
CA TYR A 297 -20.36 13.83 -11.85
C TYR A 297 -19.26 14.03 -10.80
N VAL A 298 -18.04 14.37 -11.23
CA VAL A 298 -16.92 14.66 -10.31
C VAL A 298 -17.20 15.91 -9.48
N GLN A 299 -17.80 16.94 -10.06
CA GLN A 299 -18.17 18.15 -9.30
C GLN A 299 -19.23 17.84 -8.23
N ARG A 300 -20.27 17.08 -8.58
CA ARG A 300 -21.34 16.67 -7.65
C ARG A 300 -20.81 15.78 -6.51
N GLU A 301 -19.90 14.86 -6.82
CA GLU A 301 -19.38 13.86 -5.90
C GLU A 301 -17.97 14.17 -5.36
N ALA A 302 -17.52 15.43 -5.44
CA ALA A 302 -16.13 15.78 -5.15
C ALA A 302 -15.69 15.39 -3.73
N SER A 303 -16.54 15.68 -2.73
CA SER A 303 -16.27 15.38 -1.32
C SER A 303 -16.11 13.86 -1.04
N PRO A 304 -17.10 13.01 -1.37
CA PRO A 304 -16.95 11.56 -1.18
C PRO A 304 -15.81 10.97 -2.00
N MET A 305 -15.56 11.45 -3.23
CA MET A 305 -14.44 10.98 -4.05
C MET A 305 -13.07 11.29 -3.44
N ARG A 306 -12.87 12.51 -2.91
CA ARG A 306 -11.61 12.86 -2.21
C ARG A 306 -11.35 11.91 -1.05
N LYS A 307 -12.38 11.60 -0.25
CA LYS A 307 -12.29 10.62 0.84
C LYS A 307 -11.97 9.22 0.31
N GLU A 308 -12.67 8.76 -0.72
CA GLU A 308 -12.43 7.45 -1.35
C GLU A 308 -10.97 7.31 -1.80
N TYR A 309 -10.43 8.26 -2.56
CA TYR A 309 -9.04 8.22 -3.02
C TYR A 309 -8.01 8.30 -1.90
N SER A 310 -8.33 8.99 -0.81
CA SER A 310 -7.42 9.12 0.34
C SER A 310 -7.25 7.80 1.11
N PHE A 311 -8.28 6.95 1.12
CA PHE A 311 -8.27 5.70 1.89
C PHE A 311 -8.19 4.42 1.04
N LYS A 312 -8.43 4.49 -0.29
CA LYS A 312 -8.46 3.32 -1.18
C LYS A 312 -7.21 2.43 -1.07
N ASN A 313 -6.02 3.02 -1.09
CA ASN A 313 -4.77 2.25 -1.01
C ASN A 313 -4.56 1.65 0.39
N TYR A 314 -4.90 2.38 1.46
CA TYR A 314 -4.83 1.86 2.83
C TYR A 314 -5.81 0.71 3.06
N ALA A 315 -7.05 0.86 2.60
CA ALA A 315 -8.06 -0.20 2.67
C ALA A 315 -7.59 -1.45 1.93
N PHE A 316 -7.05 -1.28 0.71
CA PHE A 316 -6.48 -2.38 -0.05
C PHE A 316 -5.36 -3.11 0.70
N VAL A 317 -4.41 -2.38 1.30
CA VAL A 317 -3.31 -3.00 2.05
C VAL A 317 -3.80 -3.65 3.33
N LEU A 318 -4.71 -3.02 4.06
CA LEU A 318 -5.30 -3.61 5.26
C LEU A 318 -5.99 -4.91 4.92
N ASP A 319 -6.83 -4.93 3.87
CA ASP A 319 -7.45 -6.16 3.40
C ASP A 319 -6.36 -7.18 3.02
N TYR A 320 -5.36 -6.79 2.23
CA TYR A 320 -4.28 -7.68 1.82
C TYR A 320 -3.52 -8.30 3.01
N ILE A 321 -3.13 -7.49 4.01
CA ILE A 321 -2.37 -7.95 5.18
C ILE A 321 -3.27 -8.74 6.15
N LEU A 322 -4.53 -8.33 6.35
CA LEU A 322 -5.46 -9.00 7.27
C LEU A 322 -5.99 -10.32 6.71
N LEU A 323 -6.21 -10.41 5.40
CA LEU A 323 -6.62 -11.65 4.71
C LEU A 323 -5.50 -12.69 4.74
N HIS A 324 -4.25 -12.25 4.59
CA HIS A 324 -3.06 -13.08 4.79
C HIS A 324 -2.58 -12.99 6.26
N GLY A 325 -3.54 -12.98 7.21
CA GLY A 325 -3.38 -12.63 8.63
C GLY A 325 -2.33 -13.40 9.43
N ARG A 326 -1.73 -14.45 8.83
CA ARG A 326 -0.49 -15.05 9.34
C ARG A 326 0.65 -14.05 9.41
N ALA A 327 0.77 -13.09 8.50
CA ALA A 327 1.87 -12.13 8.50
C ALA A 327 1.92 -11.30 9.79
N VAL A 328 0.78 -10.73 10.17
CA VAL A 328 0.63 -9.94 11.40
C VAL A 328 0.85 -10.81 12.63
N TRP A 329 0.25 -12.00 12.64
CA TRP A 329 0.40 -12.95 13.74
C TRP A 329 1.83 -13.45 13.91
N ASN A 330 2.51 -13.79 12.82
CA ASN A 330 3.90 -14.24 12.81
C ASN A 330 4.83 -13.13 13.27
N THR A 331 4.63 -11.89 12.81
CA THR A 331 5.41 -10.76 13.31
C THR A 331 5.18 -10.53 14.80
N PHE A 332 3.92 -10.55 15.25
CA PHE A 332 3.60 -10.40 16.66
C PHE A 332 4.26 -11.50 17.50
N LEU A 333 4.10 -12.76 17.10
CA LEU A 333 4.64 -13.92 17.80
C LEU A 333 6.17 -13.92 17.78
N PHE A 334 6.80 -13.59 16.66
CA PHE A 334 8.25 -13.45 16.57
C PHE A 334 8.75 -12.36 17.52
N CYS A 335 8.19 -11.16 17.48
CA CYS A 335 8.59 -10.07 18.38
C CYS A 335 8.36 -10.43 19.86
N LEU A 336 7.24 -11.07 20.19
CA LEU A 336 6.93 -11.52 21.55
C LEU A 336 7.96 -12.55 22.03
N LEU A 337 8.24 -13.57 21.24
CA LEU A 337 9.21 -14.62 21.59
C LEU A 337 10.62 -14.06 21.71
N ALA A 338 11.02 -13.13 20.84
CA ALA A 338 12.31 -12.45 20.93
C ALA A 338 12.45 -11.67 22.24
N VAL A 339 11.44 -10.86 22.59
CA VAL A 339 11.43 -10.09 23.85
C VAL A 339 11.46 -11.01 25.07
N LEU A 340 10.61 -12.03 25.11
CA LEU A 340 10.58 -12.98 26.23
C LEU A 340 11.91 -13.71 26.39
N THR A 341 12.48 -14.18 25.29
CA THR A 341 13.78 -14.86 25.31
C THR A 341 14.86 -13.92 25.84
N HIS A 342 14.89 -12.67 25.38
CA HIS A 342 15.85 -11.69 25.86
C HIS A 342 15.70 -11.37 27.34
N LEU A 343 14.46 -11.27 27.84
CA LEU A 343 14.15 -10.97 29.24
C LEU A 343 14.34 -12.17 30.18
N ILE A 344 14.48 -13.38 29.64
CA ILE A 344 14.77 -14.58 30.43
C ILE A 344 16.27 -14.87 30.41
N VAL A 345 16.85 -15.04 29.22
CA VAL A 345 18.22 -15.53 29.04
C VAL A 345 19.26 -14.51 29.52
N ASN A 346 19.13 -13.24 29.12
CA ASN A 346 20.16 -12.25 29.41
C ASN A 346 20.21 -11.86 30.90
N PRO A 347 19.07 -11.66 31.61
CA PRO A 347 19.10 -11.43 33.06
C PRO A 347 19.66 -12.59 33.85
N LEU A 348 19.38 -13.85 33.47
CA LEU A 348 19.96 -15.01 34.15
C LEU A 348 21.49 -15.03 34.01
N ALA A 349 22.01 -14.83 32.80
CA ALA A 349 23.44 -14.77 32.56
C ALA A 349 24.12 -13.59 33.29
N ALA A 350 23.51 -12.40 33.24
CA ALA A 350 24.02 -11.22 33.91
C ALA A 350 23.98 -11.34 35.45
N TYR A 351 22.93 -11.94 36.01
CA TYR A 351 22.80 -12.18 37.45
C TYR A 351 23.91 -13.11 37.93
N ALA A 352 24.15 -14.21 37.22
CA ALA A 352 25.20 -15.15 37.57
C ALA A 352 26.60 -14.49 37.53
N LEU A 353 26.87 -13.66 36.52
CA LEU A 353 28.13 -12.92 36.40
C LEU A 353 28.31 -11.79 37.44
N SER A 354 27.21 -11.27 37.96
CA SER A 354 27.21 -10.20 38.97
C SER A 354 27.34 -10.75 40.39
N ARG A 355 26.63 -11.83 40.72
CA ARG A 355 26.45 -12.28 42.12
C ARG A 355 27.37 -13.40 42.56
N TYR A 356 27.73 -14.34 41.69
CA TYR A 356 28.56 -15.49 42.09
C TYR A 356 30.07 -15.20 42.13
N ASN A 357 30.50 -13.92 42.05
CA ASN A 357 31.91 -13.51 42.12
C ASN A 357 32.85 -14.40 41.29
N LEU A 358 32.43 -14.74 40.06
CA LEU A 358 33.19 -15.64 39.20
C LEU A 358 34.56 -15.00 38.88
N PRO A 359 35.69 -15.67 39.17
CA PRO A 359 37.02 -15.09 38.95
C PRO A 359 37.29 -14.79 37.46
N ALA A 360 36.60 -15.47 36.55
CA ALA A 360 36.66 -15.25 35.11
C ALA A 360 35.62 -14.26 34.56
N ALA A 361 34.80 -13.62 35.39
CA ALA A 361 33.68 -12.77 34.94
C ALA A 361 34.12 -11.69 33.95
N GLY A 362 35.26 -11.04 34.18
CA GLY A 362 35.81 -10.03 33.28
C GLY A 362 36.21 -10.59 31.91
N LYS A 363 36.79 -11.80 31.87
CA LYS A 363 37.18 -12.47 30.62
C LYS A 363 35.95 -12.92 29.81
N ILE A 364 34.94 -13.46 30.49
CA ILE A 364 33.66 -13.84 29.88
C ILE A 364 32.99 -12.61 29.29
N LEU A 365 32.95 -11.51 30.03
CA LEU A 365 32.37 -10.25 29.59
C LEU A 365 33.11 -9.68 28.37
N LEU A 366 34.44 -9.70 28.39
CA LEU A 366 35.27 -9.28 27.27
C LEU A 366 35.02 -10.13 26.02
N PHE A 367 34.89 -11.46 26.17
CA PHE A 367 34.54 -12.35 25.08
C PHE A 367 33.17 -12.00 24.48
N LEU A 368 32.14 -11.81 25.32
CA LEU A 368 30.81 -11.41 24.87
C LEU A 368 30.83 -10.07 24.12
N LEU A 369 31.59 -9.09 24.60
CA LEU A 369 31.76 -7.81 23.92
C LEU A 369 32.53 -7.95 22.60
N ALA A 370 33.54 -8.81 22.53
CA ALA A 370 34.32 -9.05 21.32
C ALA A 370 33.45 -9.61 20.18
N THR A 371 32.43 -10.43 20.49
CA THR A 371 31.48 -10.91 19.46
C THR A 371 30.67 -9.80 18.80
N MET A 372 30.48 -8.67 19.48
CA MET A 372 29.77 -7.50 18.93
C MET A 372 30.63 -6.70 17.93
N ALA A 373 31.93 -6.95 17.87
CA ALA A 373 32.80 -6.29 16.90
C ALA A 373 32.55 -6.80 15.46
N PHE A 374 31.95 -7.98 15.32
CA PHE A 374 31.60 -8.55 14.02
C PHE A 374 30.25 -8.00 13.53
N PRO A 375 30.16 -7.49 12.29
CA PRO A 375 28.89 -7.09 11.69
C PRO A 375 27.93 -8.28 11.58
N ALA A 376 26.65 -8.05 11.86
CA ALA A 376 25.62 -9.09 11.82
C ALA A 376 25.44 -9.70 10.42
N GLU A 377 25.76 -8.94 9.38
CA GLU A 377 25.68 -9.36 7.98
C GLU A 377 26.70 -10.46 7.66
N VAL A 378 27.89 -10.41 8.29
CA VAL A 378 28.96 -11.41 8.08
C VAL A 378 28.58 -12.75 8.70
N THR A 379 27.87 -12.73 9.83
CA THR A 379 27.43 -13.95 10.53
C THR A 379 26.14 -14.53 9.94
N MET A 380 25.48 -13.82 9.01
CA MET A 380 24.19 -14.22 8.45
C MET A 380 24.27 -15.51 7.63
N ILE A 381 25.27 -15.65 6.73
CA ILE A 381 25.43 -16.87 5.91
C ILE A 381 25.79 -18.09 6.78
N PRO A 382 26.81 -18.03 7.66
CA PRO A 382 27.09 -19.12 8.59
C PRO A 382 25.90 -19.49 9.48
N GLY A 383 25.16 -18.51 9.98
CA GLY A 383 23.97 -18.72 10.78
C GLY A 383 22.86 -19.47 10.02
N PHE A 384 22.63 -19.10 8.75
CA PHE A 384 21.68 -19.82 7.89
C PHE A 384 22.11 -21.28 7.66
N LEU A 385 23.38 -21.52 7.35
CA LEU A 385 23.90 -22.88 7.13
C LEU A 385 23.74 -23.74 8.39
N LEU A 386 24.07 -23.19 9.56
CA LEU A 386 23.88 -23.87 10.83
C LEU A 386 22.41 -24.23 11.08
N LEU A 387 21.49 -23.29 10.88
CA LEU A 387 20.05 -23.52 11.07
C LEU A 387 19.49 -24.54 10.08
N ARG A 388 20.00 -24.55 8.84
CA ARG A 388 19.67 -25.56 7.84
C ARG A 388 20.14 -26.94 8.28
N ASP A 389 21.38 -27.06 8.72
CA ASP A 389 21.98 -28.34 9.13
C ASP A 389 21.31 -28.88 10.40
N LEU A 390 20.78 -28.01 11.26
CA LEU A 390 19.94 -28.35 12.41
C LEU A 390 18.46 -28.62 12.06
N GLY A 391 18.04 -28.43 10.81
CA GLY A 391 16.65 -28.63 10.38
C GLY A 391 15.65 -27.62 10.95
N LEU A 392 16.12 -26.44 11.38
CA LEU A 392 15.29 -25.42 12.06
C LEU A 392 14.67 -24.39 11.10
N LEU A 393 14.99 -24.41 9.81
CA LEU A 393 14.45 -23.45 8.83
C LEU A 393 12.92 -23.46 8.83
N ASN A 394 12.32 -22.31 8.49
CA ASN A 394 10.86 -22.12 8.51
C ASN A 394 10.22 -22.35 9.89
N THR A 395 10.94 -22.06 10.99
CA THR A 395 10.39 -22.12 12.36
C THR A 395 10.67 -20.82 13.11
N PHE A 396 9.88 -20.54 14.17
CA PHE A 396 10.18 -19.43 15.08
C PHE A 396 11.50 -19.63 15.83
N ALA A 397 11.94 -20.88 16.03
CA ALA A 397 13.23 -21.18 16.66
C ALA A 397 14.40 -20.63 15.81
N ALA A 398 14.34 -20.78 14.48
CA ALA A 398 15.33 -20.19 13.57
C ALA A 398 15.38 -18.66 13.66
N LEU A 399 14.26 -17.99 13.93
CA LEU A 399 14.20 -16.54 14.06
C LEU A 399 14.72 -16.03 15.41
N VAL A 400 14.50 -16.78 16.49
CA VAL A 400 14.72 -16.30 17.87
C VAL A 400 16.04 -16.78 18.46
N LEU A 401 16.39 -18.06 18.28
CA LEU A 401 17.54 -18.67 18.96
C LEU A 401 18.89 -18.01 18.65
N PRO A 402 19.20 -17.61 17.40
CA PRO A 402 20.50 -17.01 17.09
C PRO A 402 20.78 -15.71 17.85
N ALA A 403 19.73 -14.98 18.22
CA ALA A 403 19.82 -13.71 18.95
C ALA A 403 19.51 -13.85 20.45
N ALA A 404 19.18 -15.06 20.94
CA ALA A 404 18.69 -15.28 22.30
C ALA A 404 19.64 -14.75 23.39
N ALA A 405 20.95 -14.95 23.20
CA ALA A 405 22.00 -14.42 24.05
C ALA A 405 22.65 -13.20 23.39
N SER A 406 22.55 -12.05 24.05
CA SER A 406 23.06 -10.78 23.55
C SER A 406 24.16 -10.27 24.47
N GLY A 407 25.40 -10.23 23.97
CA GLY A 407 26.55 -9.72 24.73
C GLY A 407 26.32 -8.29 25.26
N TYR A 408 25.71 -7.42 24.46
CA TYR A 408 25.31 -6.07 24.86
C TYR A 408 24.35 -6.08 26.05
N SER A 409 23.30 -6.89 25.97
CA SER A 409 22.25 -6.94 27.00
C SER A 409 22.81 -7.49 28.32
N ILE A 410 23.65 -8.54 28.25
CA ILE A 410 24.31 -9.13 29.41
C ILE A 410 25.26 -8.10 30.05
N TYR A 411 26.04 -7.38 29.25
CA TYR A 411 26.94 -6.34 29.76
C TYR A 411 26.19 -5.22 30.48
N LEU A 412 25.15 -4.68 29.85
CA LEU A 412 24.34 -3.61 30.42
C LEU A 412 23.65 -4.04 31.73
N LEU A 413 23.06 -5.24 31.74
CA LEU A 413 22.40 -5.78 32.93
C LEU A 413 23.39 -6.04 34.06
N LYS A 414 24.57 -6.60 33.76
CA LYS A 414 25.59 -6.84 34.78
C LYS A 414 25.99 -5.52 35.46
N GLY A 415 26.29 -4.49 34.67
CA GLY A 415 26.63 -3.18 35.23
C GLY A 415 25.51 -2.59 36.08
N PHE A 416 24.25 -2.79 35.69
CA PHE A 416 23.11 -2.37 36.50
C PHE A 416 22.97 -3.19 37.79
N PHE A 417 23.06 -4.52 37.71
CA PHE A 417 22.94 -5.43 38.86
C PHE A 417 24.06 -5.21 39.89
N ASP A 418 25.28 -4.88 39.45
CA ASP A 418 26.41 -4.53 40.30
C ASP A 418 26.20 -3.22 41.06
N SER A 419 25.38 -2.30 40.54
CA SER A 419 25.07 -1.03 41.20
C SER A 419 23.92 -1.11 42.22
N LEU A 420 23.23 -2.25 42.32
CA LEU A 420 22.19 -2.45 43.32
C LEU A 420 22.81 -2.57 44.73
N PRO A 421 22.24 -1.92 45.76
CA PRO A 421 22.78 -1.95 47.12
C PRO A 421 22.97 -3.37 47.64
N ARG A 422 24.16 -3.68 48.15
CA ARG A 422 24.50 -5.03 48.65
C ARG A 422 23.72 -5.38 49.91
N ASP A 423 23.48 -4.41 50.77
CA ASP A 423 22.74 -4.56 52.02
C ASP A 423 21.35 -5.20 51.83
N LEU A 424 20.68 -4.94 50.69
CA LEU A 424 19.38 -5.56 50.38
C LEU A 424 19.48 -7.09 50.21
N TYR A 425 20.60 -7.55 49.66
CA TYR A 425 20.86 -8.97 49.44
C TYR A 425 21.35 -9.64 50.72
N GLU A 426 22.25 -8.99 51.45
CA GLU A 426 22.74 -9.49 52.75
C GLU A 426 21.59 -9.67 53.75
N ASN A 427 20.65 -8.70 53.82
CA ASN A 427 19.45 -8.84 54.64
C ASN A 427 18.56 -10.00 54.20
N ALA A 428 18.37 -10.18 52.89
CA ALA A 428 17.57 -11.29 52.35
C ALA A 428 18.22 -12.66 52.62
N GLU A 429 19.55 -12.74 52.57
CA GLU A 429 20.32 -13.93 52.94
C GLU A 429 20.17 -14.27 54.42
N ILE A 430 20.21 -13.26 55.30
CA ILE A 430 19.96 -13.43 56.75
C ILE A 430 18.54 -13.96 57.01
N GLU A 431 17.55 -13.51 56.22
CA GLU A 431 16.17 -14.03 56.25
C GLU A 431 16.01 -15.42 55.61
N GLY A 432 17.08 -16.02 55.08
CA GLY A 432 17.06 -17.35 54.46
C GLY A 432 16.46 -17.38 53.05
N ALA A 433 16.40 -16.24 52.35
CA ALA A 433 15.90 -16.19 51.00
C ALA A 433 16.80 -16.95 50.02
N ARG A 434 16.20 -17.79 49.17
CA ARG A 434 16.92 -18.48 48.08
C ARG A 434 17.34 -17.49 46.99
N GLU A 435 18.39 -17.83 46.26
CA GLU A 435 18.87 -17.05 45.09
C GLU A 435 17.78 -16.76 44.06
N THR A 436 16.93 -17.73 43.75
CA THR A 436 15.78 -17.52 42.85
C THR A 436 14.82 -16.47 43.41
N THR A 437 14.62 -16.46 44.73
CA THR A 437 13.77 -15.46 45.40
C THR A 437 14.41 -14.08 45.30
N MET A 438 15.72 -13.96 45.53
CA MET A 438 16.45 -12.70 45.39
C MET A 438 16.38 -12.16 43.95
N LEU A 439 16.64 -13.01 42.95
CA LEU A 439 16.51 -12.64 41.54
C LEU A 439 15.10 -12.12 41.21
N PHE A 440 14.05 -12.90 41.48
CA PHE A 440 12.70 -12.58 41.02
C PHE A 440 11.98 -11.53 41.87
N ARG A 441 12.27 -11.44 43.18
CA ARG A 441 11.60 -10.50 44.10
C ARG A 441 12.39 -9.23 44.41
N ILE A 442 13.71 -9.23 44.23
CA ILE A 442 14.56 -8.07 44.54
C ILE A 442 15.17 -7.53 43.24
N THR A 443 15.98 -8.32 42.54
CA THR A 443 16.78 -7.83 41.41
C THR A 443 15.92 -7.40 40.23
N LEU A 444 15.04 -8.26 39.71
CA LEU A 444 14.23 -7.95 38.53
C LEU A 444 13.26 -6.77 38.77
N PRO A 445 12.56 -6.66 39.92
CA PRO A 445 11.70 -5.52 40.20
C PRO A 445 12.44 -4.18 40.28
N LEU A 446 13.64 -4.15 40.87
CA LEU A 446 14.49 -2.96 40.91
C LEU A 446 15.08 -2.62 39.53
N SER A 447 15.23 -3.63 38.67
CA SER A 447 15.81 -3.51 37.33
C SER A 447 14.78 -3.26 36.23
N LYS A 448 13.51 -2.99 36.56
CA LYS A 448 12.46 -2.68 35.58
C LYS A 448 12.87 -1.62 34.54
N PRO A 449 13.57 -0.51 34.89
CA PRO A 449 13.97 0.48 33.89
C PRO A 449 14.93 -0.08 32.83
N VAL A 450 15.97 -0.82 33.23
CA VAL A 450 16.94 -1.42 32.29
C VAL A 450 16.34 -2.59 31.52
N LEU A 451 15.47 -3.39 32.15
CA LEU A 451 14.73 -4.46 31.47
C LEU A 451 13.80 -3.92 30.38
N ALA A 452 13.17 -2.77 30.61
CA ALA A 452 12.35 -2.12 29.60
C ALA A 452 13.18 -1.62 28.41
N VAL A 453 14.42 -1.16 28.64
CA VAL A 453 15.35 -0.82 27.55
C VAL A 453 15.67 -2.06 26.71
N ILE A 454 15.95 -3.20 27.36
CA ILE A 454 16.22 -4.46 26.65
C ILE A 454 15.00 -4.98 25.90
N ALA A 455 13.81 -4.90 26.50
CA ALA A 455 12.57 -5.28 25.84
C ALA A 455 12.33 -4.42 24.58
N LEU A 456 12.57 -3.11 24.69
CA LEU A 456 12.43 -2.19 23.56
C LEU A 456 13.45 -2.49 22.45
N THR A 457 14.73 -2.65 22.78
CA THR A 457 15.77 -2.92 21.79
C THR A 457 15.59 -4.30 21.15
N SER A 458 15.17 -5.30 21.90
CA SER A 458 14.82 -6.64 21.39
C SER A 458 13.62 -6.59 20.44
N PHE A 459 12.55 -5.87 20.80
CA PHE A 459 11.40 -5.66 19.91
C PHE A 459 11.83 -4.97 18.62
N MET A 460 12.60 -3.89 18.72
CA MET A 460 13.06 -3.15 17.54
C MET A 460 13.91 -4.02 16.63
N ALA A 461 14.85 -4.79 17.19
CA ALA A 461 15.71 -5.70 16.44
C ALA A 461 14.90 -6.80 15.74
N ALA A 462 13.95 -7.44 16.44
CA ALA A 462 13.10 -8.47 15.84
C ALA A 462 12.20 -7.89 14.73
N TYR A 463 11.58 -6.73 14.97
CA TYR A 463 10.69 -6.11 14.00
C TYR A 463 11.43 -5.64 12.73
N SER A 464 12.66 -5.17 12.86
CA SER A 464 13.50 -4.71 11.74
C SER A 464 14.32 -5.82 11.07
N ALA A 465 14.30 -7.05 11.59
CA ALA A 465 15.08 -8.20 11.08
C ALA A 465 14.55 -8.77 9.75
N PHE A 466 14.25 -7.90 8.78
CA PHE A 466 13.74 -8.27 7.47
C PHE A 466 14.70 -9.23 6.72
N MET A 467 15.97 -8.86 6.58
CA MET A 467 16.93 -9.65 5.78
C MET A 467 17.09 -11.07 6.32
N PHE A 468 17.22 -11.19 7.65
CA PHE A 468 17.36 -12.49 8.29
C PHE A 468 16.08 -13.31 8.17
N ALA A 469 14.91 -12.72 8.45
CA ALA A 469 13.63 -13.40 8.32
C ALA A 469 13.36 -13.87 6.87
N PHE A 470 13.69 -13.04 5.88
CA PHE A 470 13.58 -13.39 4.46
C PHE A 470 14.44 -14.60 4.09
N LEU A 471 15.63 -14.73 4.70
CA LEU A 471 16.56 -15.82 4.43
C LEU A 471 16.11 -17.15 5.06
N VAL A 472 15.64 -17.13 6.31
CA VAL A 472 15.34 -18.35 7.09
C VAL A 472 13.87 -18.80 7.02
N ALA A 473 12.95 -17.90 6.72
CA ALA A 473 11.52 -18.18 6.56
C ALA A 473 11.13 -18.11 5.06
N GLN A 474 11.46 -19.16 4.34
CA GLN A 474 11.18 -19.31 2.91
C GLN A 474 9.70 -19.64 2.62
N ASP A 475 9.03 -20.37 3.52
CA ASP A 475 7.59 -20.67 3.41
C ASP A 475 6.74 -19.40 3.68
N GLU A 476 5.84 -19.09 2.76
CA GLU A 476 4.88 -17.98 2.85
C GLU A 476 4.07 -17.99 4.16
N ARG A 477 3.82 -19.19 4.71
CA ARG A 477 3.12 -19.36 5.99
C ARG A 477 3.88 -18.79 7.18
N MET A 478 5.19 -18.64 7.08
CA MET A 478 6.09 -18.13 8.13
C MET A 478 6.57 -16.70 7.88
N TRP A 479 6.16 -16.08 6.77
CA TRP A 479 6.57 -14.71 6.46
C TRP A 479 6.08 -13.72 7.52
N THR A 480 6.96 -12.79 7.86
CA THR A 480 6.65 -11.60 8.66
C THR A 480 6.04 -10.51 7.77
N ILE A 481 5.44 -9.49 8.39
CA ILE A 481 4.86 -8.34 7.68
C ILE A 481 5.88 -7.64 6.75
N THR A 482 7.14 -7.55 7.16
CA THR A 482 8.20 -6.90 6.36
C THR A 482 8.56 -7.72 5.12
N VAL A 483 8.58 -9.06 5.23
CA VAL A 483 8.77 -9.96 4.09
C VAL A 483 7.60 -9.87 3.10
N TRP A 484 6.37 -9.82 3.61
CA TRP A 484 5.18 -9.64 2.77
C TRP A 484 5.19 -8.32 2.00
N ILE A 485 5.57 -7.22 2.64
CA ILE A 485 5.67 -5.91 2.00
C ILE A 485 6.74 -5.91 0.91
N TYR A 486 7.87 -6.58 1.15
CA TYR A 486 8.91 -6.75 0.13
C TYR A 486 8.39 -7.51 -1.10
N GLN A 487 7.62 -8.58 -0.89
CA GLN A 487 7.02 -9.31 -2.02
C GLN A 487 5.98 -8.48 -2.77
N LEU A 488 5.18 -7.69 -2.03
CA LEU A 488 4.20 -6.77 -2.59
C LEU A 488 4.85 -5.71 -3.49
N GLN A 489 6.06 -5.24 -3.17
CA GLN A 489 6.80 -4.23 -3.95
C GLN A 489 6.98 -4.62 -5.42
N SER A 490 7.13 -5.91 -5.73
CA SER A 490 7.34 -6.39 -7.11
C SER A 490 6.12 -6.20 -8.02
N ARG A 491 4.91 -6.11 -7.45
CA ARG A 491 3.65 -6.06 -8.20
C ARG A 491 2.84 -4.79 -7.94
N ALA A 492 3.13 -4.08 -6.84
CA ALA A 492 2.30 -2.99 -6.37
C ALA A 492 2.70 -1.62 -6.95
N PRO A 493 1.72 -0.76 -7.29
CA PRO A 493 1.97 0.64 -7.58
C PRO A 493 2.59 1.35 -6.38
N LYS A 494 3.35 2.42 -6.64
CA LYS A 494 4.02 3.24 -5.62
C LYS A 494 3.08 3.64 -4.47
N GLY A 495 1.86 4.10 -4.77
CA GLY A 495 0.90 4.50 -3.74
C GLY A 495 0.49 3.38 -2.79
N VAL A 496 0.32 2.16 -3.30
CA VAL A 496 0.00 1.00 -2.45
C VAL A 496 1.19 0.59 -1.60
N LEU A 497 2.40 0.60 -2.17
CA LEU A 497 3.63 0.32 -1.41
C LEU A 497 3.84 1.32 -0.27
N MET A 498 3.65 2.62 -0.53
CA MET A 498 3.77 3.65 0.51
C MET A 498 2.69 3.51 1.59
N ALA A 499 1.48 3.08 1.24
CA ALA A 499 0.44 2.76 2.21
C ALA A 499 0.87 1.59 3.11
N ALA A 500 1.49 0.55 2.55
CA ALA A 500 1.98 -0.60 3.30
C ALA A 500 3.13 -0.25 4.25
N LEU A 501 4.10 0.53 3.79
CA LEU A 501 5.19 1.01 4.64
C LEU A 501 4.69 1.92 5.78
N THR A 502 3.69 2.77 5.49
CA THR A 502 3.05 3.61 6.51
C THR A 502 2.39 2.76 7.59
N LEU A 503 1.61 1.75 7.20
CA LEU A 503 0.93 0.86 8.15
C LEU A 503 1.94 0.04 8.96
N ALA A 504 3.03 -0.42 8.33
CA ALA A 504 4.10 -1.14 9.01
C ALA A 504 4.90 -0.27 10.00
N ALA A 505 4.85 1.05 9.91
CA ALA A 505 5.46 1.95 10.89
C ALA A 505 4.58 2.17 12.13
N ILE A 506 3.29 1.81 12.11
CA ILE A 506 2.38 2.05 13.23
C ILE A 506 2.78 1.27 14.49
N PRO A 507 3.10 -0.05 14.43
CA PRO A 507 3.46 -0.80 15.64
C PRO A 507 4.70 -0.25 16.34
N THR A 508 5.72 0.15 15.58
CA THR A 508 6.94 0.73 16.14
C THR A 508 6.67 2.11 16.78
N LEU A 509 5.81 2.93 16.17
CA LEU A 509 5.39 4.20 16.75
C LEU A 509 4.63 4.01 18.06
N ILE A 510 3.71 3.04 18.13
CA ILE A 510 2.96 2.72 19.35
C ILE A 510 3.92 2.30 20.47
N VAL A 511 4.86 1.39 20.18
CA VAL A 511 5.84 0.93 21.17
C VAL A 511 6.72 2.08 21.64
N PHE A 512 7.17 2.95 20.73
CA PHE A 512 7.95 4.14 21.09
C PHE A 512 7.18 5.08 22.03
N LEU A 513 5.92 5.40 21.70
CA LEU A 513 5.08 6.27 22.54
C LEU A 513 4.83 5.67 23.92
N ALA A 514 4.63 4.35 24.00
CA ALA A 514 4.47 3.64 25.26
C ALA A 514 5.78 3.62 26.09
N ALA A 515 6.93 3.43 25.43
CA ALA A 515 8.23 3.32 26.09
C ALA A 515 8.87 4.67 26.44
N GLN A 516 8.44 5.79 25.84
CA GLN A 516 9.05 7.12 25.99
C GLN A 516 9.30 7.52 27.45
N ARG A 517 8.33 7.28 28.34
CA ARG A 517 8.46 7.61 29.78
C ARG A 517 9.50 6.75 30.50
N VAL A 518 9.68 5.50 30.07
CA VAL A 518 10.62 4.57 30.70
C VAL A 518 12.04 4.84 30.20
N ILE A 519 12.22 5.12 28.91
CA ILE A 519 13.50 5.54 28.32
C ILE A 519 14.04 6.78 29.06
N LEU A 520 13.17 7.76 29.32
CA LEU A 520 13.54 8.99 30.03
C LEU A 520 13.96 8.76 31.50
N ARG A 521 13.54 7.66 32.12
CA ARG A 521 13.90 7.29 33.51
C ARG A 521 15.11 6.36 33.57
N GLY A 522 15.29 5.47 32.59
CA GLY A 522 16.36 4.46 32.57
C GLY A 522 17.75 4.99 32.21
N ILE A 523 17.85 6.17 31.59
CA ILE A 523 19.13 6.85 31.29
C ILE A 523 19.79 7.44 32.56
N ILE A 524 19.08 7.44 33.69
CA ILE A 524 19.62 7.89 34.97
C ILE A 524 20.46 6.73 35.54
N LEU A 525 21.76 6.72 35.25
CA LEU A 525 22.72 5.99 36.05
C LEU A 525 22.57 6.47 37.51
N PRO A 526 22.38 5.59 38.49
CA PRO A 526 22.35 5.95 39.90
C PRO A 526 23.80 6.23 40.36
N GLY A 527 24.37 7.32 39.86
CA GLY A 527 25.72 7.78 40.22
C GLY A 527 25.74 9.13 40.93
N GLU A 528 24.58 9.78 41.10
CA GLU A 528 24.49 11.03 41.85
C GLU A 528 23.29 10.97 42.81
N LYS A 529 23.57 10.51 44.02
CA LYS A 529 22.90 10.99 45.23
C LYS A 529 23.96 11.33 46.26
#